data_AF-A0AAW6KF44-F1
#
_entry.id   AF-A0AAW6KF44-F1
#
_cell.length_a   1.000
_cell.length_b   1.000
_cell.length_c   1.000
_cell.angle_alpha   90.00
_cell.angle_beta   90.00
_cell.angle_gamma   90.00
#
_symmetry.space_group_name_H-M   'P 1'
#
loop_
_entity.id
_entity.type
_entity.pdbx_description
1 polymer ?
#
loop_
_entity_poly.entity_id
_entity_poly.type
_entity_poly.pdbx_seq_one_letter_code
_entity_poly.pdbx_strand_id
1 'polypeptide(L)'
;MIGSILGETLALDIMKVDLSMKKEFLAELKACRKELEKDKTEFSDSKKTITEPQLSSHTWQGSLADSFDRIRGLMKTAYNDISGKQLSDVLSKIDERIKSLQEDIHSLSQEVRSLEKKIENAKREARNKE
;
A
#
# COMPACT_ATOMS: atom_id res chain seq x y z
N MET A 1 22.56 -38.02 3.06
CA MET A 1 21.50 -37.64 4.01
C MET A 1 21.77 -36.27 4.64
N ILE A 2 22.93 -36.05 5.27
CA ILE A 2 23.31 -34.77 5.91
C ILE A 2 23.31 -33.57 4.93
N GLY A 3 23.86 -33.72 3.72
CA GLY A 3 23.85 -32.66 2.71
C GLY A 3 22.46 -32.22 2.23
N SER A 4 21.46 -33.12 2.27
CA SER A 4 20.07 -32.82 1.92
C SER A 4 19.40 -31.98 3.00
N ILE A 5 19.63 -32.32 4.28
CA ILE A 5 19.09 -31.61 5.45
C ILE A 5 19.66 -30.18 5.54
N LEU A 6 20.95 -30.01 5.21
CA LEU A 6 21.60 -28.68 5.15
C LEU A 6 20.98 -27.80 4.06
N GLY A 7 20.75 -28.34 2.86
CA GLY A 7 20.08 -27.60 1.77
C GLY A 7 18.65 -27.18 2.11
N GLU A 8 17.87 -28.08 2.71
CA GLU A 8 16.50 -27.78 3.15
C GLU A 8 16.47 -26.74 4.28
N THR A 9 17.43 -26.79 5.21
CA THR A 9 17.55 -25.81 6.31
C THR A 9 17.85 -24.42 5.77
N LEU A 10 18.79 -24.30 4.82
CA LEU A 10 19.09 -23.01 4.17
C LEU A 10 17.87 -22.47 3.41
N ALA A 11 17.17 -23.33 2.68
CA ALA A 11 15.93 -22.93 1.98
C ALA A 11 14.87 -22.42 2.97
N LEU A 12 14.72 -23.09 4.12
CA LEU A 12 13.81 -22.66 5.18
C LEU A 12 14.18 -21.27 5.73
N ASP A 13 15.47 -21.02 5.97
CA ASP A 13 15.92 -19.72 6.48
C ASP A 13 15.65 -18.59 5.46
N ILE A 14 15.90 -18.85 4.17
CA ILE A 14 15.57 -17.90 3.09
C ILE A 14 14.07 -17.62 3.05
N MET A 15 13.23 -18.66 3.13
CA MET A 15 11.76 -18.50 3.14
C MET A 15 11.27 -17.70 4.36
N LYS A 16 11.90 -17.88 5.54
CA LYS A 16 11.59 -17.10 6.75
C LYS A 16 11.95 -15.62 6.59
N VAL A 17 13.09 -15.33 5.97
CA VAL A 17 13.51 -13.96 5.66
C VAL A 17 12.51 -13.32 4.69
N ASP A 18 12.15 -14.00 3.59
CA ASP A 18 11.15 -13.49 2.62
C ASP A 18 9.79 -13.25 3.29
N LEU A 19 9.35 -14.17 4.15
CA LEU A 19 8.10 -14.01 4.91
C LEU A 19 8.14 -12.79 5.84
N SER A 20 9.28 -12.53 6.47
CA SER A 20 9.47 -11.34 7.32
C SER A 20 9.39 -10.06 6.50
N MET A 21 10.12 -9.99 5.37
CA MET A 21 10.10 -8.83 4.49
C MET A 21 8.71 -8.54 3.94
N LYS A 22 7.97 -9.57 3.49
CA LYS A 22 6.60 -9.40 3.00
C LYS A 22 5.67 -8.86 4.09
N LYS A 23 5.82 -9.30 5.35
CA LYS A 23 5.03 -8.77 6.48
C LYS A 23 5.34 -7.30 6.77
N GLU A 24 6.60 -6.90 6.65
CA GLU A 24 7.03 -5.51 6.79
C GLU A 24 6.44 -4.63 5.67
N PHE A 25 6.56 -5.04 4.41
CA PHE A 25 5.94 -4.34 3.28
C PHE A 25 4.42 -4.23 3.43
N LEU A 26 3.75 -5.25 3.98
CA LEU A 26 2.31 -5.18 4.26
C LEU A 26 2.00 -4.13 5.32
N ALA A 27 2.82 -4.00 6.36
CA ALA A 27 2.65 -3.01 7.41
C ALA A 27 2.86 -1.58 6.87
N GLU A 28 3.92 -1.37 6.09
CA GLU A 28 4.20 -0.10 5.42
C GLU A 28 3.08 0.31 4.47
N LEU A 29 2.59 -0.63 3.66
CA LEU A 29 1.52 -0.34 2.70
C LEU A 29 0.20 0.02 3.39
N LYS A 30 -0.13 -0.64 4.51
CA LYS A 30 -1.28 -0.29 5.36
C LYS A 30 -1.13 1.09 6.00
N ALA A 31 0.08 1.44 6.45
CA ALA A 31 0.37 2.76 6.99
C ALA A 31 0.22 3.85 5.91
N CYS A 32 0.81 3.63 4.74
CA CYS A 32 0.69 4.51 3.57
C CYS A 32 -0.78 4.73 3.17
N ARG A 33 -1.58 3.66 3.11
CA ARG A 33 -3.02 3.74 2.84
C ARG A 33 -3.74 4.64 3.85
N LYS A 34 -3.41 4.52 5.13
CA LYS A 34 -4.03 5.30 6.21
C LYS A 34 -3.68 6.78 6.09
N GLU A 35 -2.42 7.11 5.84
CA GLU A 35 -1.99 8.50 5.62
C GLU A 35 -2.65 9.09 4.36
N LEU A 36 -2.73 8.33 3.27
CA LEU A 36 -3.37 8.81 2.05
C LEU A 36 -4.89 9.04 2.23
N GLU A 37 -5.56 8.24 3.06
CA GLU A 37 -6.97 8.47 3.39
C GLU A 37 -7.17 9.76 4.21
N LYS A 38 -6.21 10.05 5.11
CA LYS A 38 -6.18 11.31 5.85
C LYS A 38 -5.96 12.48 4.89
N ASP A 39 -4.98 12.39 4.01
CA ASP A 39 -4.70 13.42 2.99
C ASP A 39 -5.92 13.65 2.09
N LYS A 40 -6.63 12.59 1.69
CA LYS A 40 -7.89 12.69 0.93
C LYS A 40 -8.98 13.43 1.70
N THR A 41 -9.08 13.19 3.00
CA THR A 41 -10.06 13.87 3.87
C THR A 41 -9.71 15.36 3.99
N GLU A 42 -8.47 15.68 4.31
CA GLU A 42 -7.99 17.07 4.42
C GLU A 42 -8.12 17.82 3.08
N PHE A 43 -7.79 17.16 1.97
CA PHE A 43 -7.98 17.71 0.64
C PHE A 43 -9.45 17.97 0.37
N SER A 44 -10.35 17.05 0.72
CA SER A 44 -11.80 17.23 0.57
C SER A 44 -12.33 18.43 1.36
N ASP A 45 -11.83 18.64 2.57
CA ASP A 45 -12.24 19.77 3.43
C ASP A 45 -11.78 21.13 2.87
N SER A 46 -10.68 21.14 2.10
CA SER A 46 -10.18 22.34 1.43
C SER A 46 -11.11 22.88 0.33
N LYS A 47 -12.11 22.10 -0.12
CA LYS A 47 -13.04 22.45 -1.22
C LYS A 47 -13.59 23.87 -1.14
N LYS A 48 -14.01 24.29 0.05
CA LYS A 48 -14.64 25.60 0.27
C LYS A 48 -13.73 26.76 -0.12
N THR A 49 -12.41 26.61 0.05
CA THR A 49 -11.43 27.62 -0.35
C THR A 49 -11.42 27.86 -1.87
N ILE A 50 -11.83 26.86 -2.65
CA ILE A 50 -11.92 26.94 -4.12
C ILE A 50 -13.31 27.38 -4.56
N THR A 51 -14.37 26.83 -3.94
CA THR A 51 -15.77 27.06 -4.37
C THR A 51 -16.40 28.34 -3.84
N GLU A 52 -15.86 28.93 -2.78
CA GLU A 52 -16.40 30.14 -2.13
C GLU A 52 -15.34 31.25 -2.00
N PRO A 53 -14.95 31.88 -3.12
CA PRO A 53 -14.03 33.02 -3.11
C PRO A 53 -14.58 34.22 -2.34
N GLN A 54 -13.71 34.98 -1.65
CA GLN A 54 -14.05 36.36 -1.25
C GLN A 54 -14.00 37.35 -2.42
N LEU A 55 -13.07 37.14 -3.36
CA LEU A 55 -12.95 37.91 -4.60
C LEU A 55 -13.60 37.14 -5.74
N SER A 56 -14.49 37.78 -6.49
CA SER A 56 -15.13 37.20 -7.67
C SER A 56 -15.36 38.31 -8.69
N SER A 57 -15.68 37.97 -9.94
CA SER A 57 -16.22 38.93 -10.92
C SER A 57 -17.41 39.76 -10.43
N HIS A 58 -18.08 39.36 -9.35
CA HIS A 58 -19.21 40.11 -8.76
C HIS A 58 -18.74 41.14 -7.72
N THR A 59 -17.63 40.89 -7.04
CA THR A 59 -17.05 41.76 -6.00
C THR A 59 -15.84 42.55 -6.50
N TRP A 60 -15.33 42.22 -7.69
CA TRP A 60 -14.16 42.80 -8.33
C TRP A 60 -14.33 42.75 -9.85
N GLN A 61 -13.95 43.82 -10.57
CA GLN A 61 -14.23 43.98 -12.01
C GLN A 61 -12.96 44.27 -12.82
N GLY A 62 -13.02 43.99 -14.13
CA GLY A 62 -11.93 44.25 -15.09
C GLY A 62 -11.05 43.04 -15.38
N SER A 63 -10.03 43.22 -16.22
CA SER A 63 -9.21 42.12 -16.77
C SER A 63 -8.46 41.27 -15.73
N LEU A 64 -8.18 41.85 -14.56
CA LEU A 64 -7.61 41.12 -13.41
C LEU A 64 -8.63 40.19 -12.77
N ALA A 65 -9.89 40.61 -12.66
CA ALA A 65 -10.99 39.78 -12.16
C ALA A 65 -11.28 38.61 -13.12
N ASP A 66 -11.31 38.88 -14.43
CA ASP A 66 -11.48 37.83 -15.45
C ASP A 66 -10.36 36.79 -15.40
N SER A 67 -9.11 37.24 -15.21
CA SER A 67 -7.96 36.35 -15.09
C SER A 67 -8.00 35.54 -13.80
N PHE A 68 -8.44 36.14 -12.71
CA PHE A 68 -8.62 35.47 -11.43
C PHE A 68 -9.67 34.36 -11.49
N ASP A 69 -10.85 34.65 -12.06
CA ASP A 69 -11.93 33.68 -12.23
C ASP A 69 -11.50 32.53 -13.15
N ARG A 70 -10.76 32.82 -14.23
CA ARG A 70 -10.17 31.79 -15.10
C ARG A 70 -9.24 30.86 -14.33
N ILE A 71 -8.33 31.40 -13.53
CA ILE A 71 -7.40 30.60 -12.71
C ILE A 71 -8.18 29.72 -11.73
N ARG A 72 -9.20 30.25 -11.06
CA ARG A 72 -10.04 29.45 -10.16
C ARG A 72 -10.82 28.34 -10.87
N GLY A 73 -11.29 28.60 -12.10
CA GLY A 73 -11.92 27.58 -12.93
C GLY A 73 -10.99 26.40 -13.18
N LEU A 74 -9.73 26.68 -13.52
CA LEU A 74 -8.70 25.64 -13.69
C LEU A 74 -8.42 24.90 -12.38
N MET A 75 -8.30 25.61 -11.26
CA MET A 75 -8.10 25.00 -9.93
C MET A 75 -9.27 24.08 -9.55
N LYS A 76 -10.52 24.48 -9.83
CA LYS A 76 -11.71 23.66 -9.58
C LYS A 76 -11.71 22.38 -10.40
N THR A 77 -11.32 22.45 -11.67
CA THR A 77 -11.18 21.27 -12.53
C THR A 77 -10.11 20.32 -11.99
N ALA A 78 -8.93 20.83 -11.65
CA ALA A 78 -7.84 20.02 -11.07
C ALA A 78 -8.25 19.40 -9.73
N TYR A 79 -8.91 20.17 -8.86
CA TYR A 79 -9.45 19.69 -7.60
C TYR A 79 -10.42 18.51 -7.80
N ASN A 80 -11.39 18.65 -8.72
CA ASN A 80 -12.38 17.62 -8.98
C ASN A 80 -11.74 16.33 -9.53
N ASP A 81 -10.70 16.44 -10.36
CA ASP A 81 -9.97 15.28 -10.88
C ASP A 81 -9.24 14.54 -9.76
N ILE A 82 -8.51 15.27 -8.91
CA ILE A 82 -7.78 14.71 -7.77
C ILE A 82 -8.73 14.07 -6.75
N SER A 83 -9.75 14.82 -6.28
CA SER A 83 -10.67 14.36 -5.24
C SER A 83 -11.64 13.28 -5.75
N GLY A 84 -12.05 13.39 -7.01
CA GLY A 84 -13.07 12.54 -7.61
C GLY A 84 -12.54 11.21 -8.11
N LYS A 85 -11.32 11.21 -8.68
CA LYS A 85 -10.79 10.05 -9.39
C LYS A 85 -9.41 9.64 -8.89
N GLN A 86 -8.41 10.51 -8.96
CA GLN A 86 -7.01 10.10 -8.79
C GLN A 86 -6.73 9.46 -7.42
N LEU A 87 -7.19 10.08 -6.33
CA LEU A 87 -6.96 9.56 -4.98
C LEU A 87 -7.69 8.23 -4.74
N SER A 88 -8.92 8.10 -5.26
CA SER A 88 -9.70 6.86 -5.15
C SER A 88 -9.06 5.72 -5.96
N ASP A 89 -8.55 6.01 -7.16
CA ASP A 89 -7.86 5.04 -8.00
C ASP A 89 -6.57 4.53 -7.33
N VAL A 90 -5.79 5.42 -6.71
CA VAL A 90 -4.56 5.04 -5.99
C VAL A 90 -4.89 4.21 -4.75
N LEU A 91 -5.88 4.62 -3.95
CA LEU A 91 -6.33 3.84 -2.78
C LEU A 91 -6.79 2.44 -3.18
N SER A 92 -7.53 2.29 -4.28
CA SER A 92 -7.96 0.98 -4.80
C SER A 92 -6.76 0.09 -5.17
N LYS A 93 -5.76 0.65 -5.86
CA LYS A 93 -4.54 -0.10 -6.22
C LYS A 93 -3.75 -0.54 -4.98
N ILE A 94 -3.71 0.31 -3.95
CA ILE A 94 -3.10 -0.04 -2.67
C ILE A 94 -3.88 -1.20 -2.01
N ASP A 95 -5.20 -1.15 -1.99
CA ASP A 95 -6.05 -2.21 -1.43
C ASP A 95 -5.90 -3.55 -2.17
N GLU A 96 -5.84 -3.52 -3.50
CA GLU A 96 -5.54 -4.70 -4.32
C GLU A 96 -4.16 -5.29 -3.98
N ARG A 97 -3.15 -4.44 -3.81
CA ARG A 97 -1.79 -4.89 -3.49
C ARG A 97 -1.68 -5.43 -2.06
N ILE A 98 -2.39 -4.83 -1.10
CA ILE A 98 -2.53 -5.34 0.28
C ILE A 98 -3.10 -6.75 0.23
N LYS A 99 -4.20 -6.96 -0.50
CA LYS A 99 -4.85 -8.27 -0.62
C LYS A 99 -3.91 -9.31 -1.22
N SER A 100 -3.29 -9.00 -2.35
CA SER A 100 -2.31 -9.89 -3.00
C SER A 100 -1.16 -10.26 -2.07
N LEU A 101 -0.62 -9.30 -1.31
CA LEU A 101 0.49 -9.55 -0.40
C LEU A 101 0.06 -10.39 0.82
N GLN A 102 -1.19 -10.24 1.29
CA GLN A 102 -1.74 -11.09 2.34
C GLN A 102 -1.89 -12.55 1.89
N GLU A 103 -2.33 -12.77 0.65
CA GLU A 103 -2.42 -14.10 0.03
C GLU A 103 -1.03 -14.74 -0.10
N ASP A 104 -0.04 -13.99 -0.59
CA ASP A 104 1.37 -14.43 -0.67
C ASP A 104 1.92 -14.84 0.71
N ILE A 105 1.72 -13.98 1.73
CA ILE A 105 2.16 -14.25 3.11
C ILE A 105 1.50 -15.52 3.64
N HIS A 106 0.21 -15.74 3.33
CA HIS A 106 -0.50 -16.93 3.74
C HIS A 106 0.10 -18.18 3.12
N SER A 107 0.30 -18.20 1.79
CA SER A 107 0.89 -19.34 1.08
C SER A 107 2.29 -19.66 1.61
N LEU A 108 3.17 -18.65 1.67
CA LEU A 108 4.53 -18.82 2.14
C LEU A 108 4.59 -19.29 3.60
N SER A 109 3.67 -18.84 4.45
CA SER A 109 3.58 -19.33 5.84
C SER A 109 3.24 -20.82 5.91
N GLN A 110 2.40 -21.34 5.00
CA GLN A 110 2.10 -22.77 4.95
C GLN A 110 3.30 -23.56 4.42
N GLU A 111 4.00 -23.04 3.42
CA GLU A 111 5.21 -23.65 2.86
C GLU A 111 6.32 -23.75 3.90
N VAL A 112 6.57 -22.68 4.67
CA VAL A 112 7.50 -22.64 5.80
C VAL A 112 7.16 -23.74 6.81
N ARG A 113 5.90 -23.83 7.26
CA ARG A 113 5.46 -24.85 8.23
C ARG A 113 5.64 -26.28 7.71
N SER A 114 5.34 -26.49 6.43
CA SER A 114 5.50 -27.78 5.76
C SER A 114 6.98 -28.20 5.73
N LEU A 115 7.86 -27.28 5.36
CA LEU A 115 9.30 -27.53 5.29
C LEU A 115 9.92 -27.73 6.68
N GLU A 116 9.51 -26.94 7.68
CA GLU A 116 9.90 -27.13 9.08
C GLU A 116 9.61 -28.56 9.56
N LYS A 117 8.39 -29.04 9.32
CA LYS A 117 7.98 -30.39 9.70
C LYS A 117 8.79 -31.47 8.95
N LYS A 118 9.08 -31.27 7.66
CA LYS A 118 9.92 -32.20 6.87
C LYS A 118 11.33 -32.30 7.45
N ILE A 119 11.96 -31.17 7.74
CA ILE A 119 13.31 -31.11 8.33
C ILE A 119 13.33 -31.77 9.72
N GLU A 120 12.32 -31.50 10.56
CA GLU A 120 12.21 -32.11 11.88
C GLU A 120 12.13 -33.65 11.80
N ASN A 121 11.28 -34.17 10.91
CA ASN A 121 11.15 -35.59 10.67
C ASN A 121 12.46 -36.22 10.18
N ALA A 122 13.12 -35.60 9.19
CA ALA A 122 14.40 -36.07 8.66
C ALA A 122 15.51 -36.09 9.73
N LYS A 123 15.56 -35.06 10.58
CA LYS A 123 16.49 -35.01 11.72
C LYS A 123 16.20 -36.10 12.75
N ARG A 124 14.92 -36.41 13.02
CA ARG A 124 14.53 -37.50 13.92
C ARG A 124 14.91 -38.87 13.37
N GLU A 125 14.69 -39.10 12.08
CA GLU A 125 15.07 -40.35 11.41
C GLU A 125 16.58 -40.56 11.38
N ALA A 126 17.36 -39.49 11.20
CA ALA A 126 18.82 -39.57 11.27
C ALA A 126 19.29 -39.97 12.68
N ARG A 127 18.73 -39.38 13.73
CA ARG A 127 19.05 -39.73 15.13
C ARG A 127 18.69 -41.16 15.52
N ASN A 128 17.65 -41.73 14.93
CA ASN A 128 17.20 -43.09 15.23
C ASN A 128 18.00 -44.18 14.48
N LYS A 129 18.87 -43.78 13.54
CA LYS A 129 19.72 -44.67 12.74
C LYS A 129 21.19 -44.70 13.20
N GLU A 130 21.54 -43.85 14.17
CA GLU A 130 22.81 -43.85 14.92
C GLU A 130 22.63 -44.64 16.23
#